data_AF-A0A916Q889-F1
#
_entry.id   AF-A0A916Q889-F1
#
_cell.length_a   1.000
_cell.length_b   1.000
_cell.length_c   1.000
_cell.angle_alpha   90.00
_cell.angle_beta   90.00
_cell.angle_gamma   90.00
#
_symmetry.space_group_name_H-M   'P 1'
#
loop_
_entity.id
_entity.type
_entity.pdbx_description
1 polymer ?
#
loop_
_entity_poly.entity_id
_entity_poly.type
_entity_poly.pdbx_seq_one_letter_code
_entity_poly.pdbx_strand_id
1 'polypeptide(L)'
;MHFGLSLHTKECTENTSEYLFTKPCGRRMIYRGKTQCLLGGVCVVGGAYLVASLVTMLLFKPGFSLGEFFLLAISFFLVTLFFGALGLLLGSCKPNNRSPLLTAGLIVFLEYCITAFSRTVSNRMIGFLSPFSFFNPSEIHKLRFYEWDYLIWYIFLVAAFLILSHAVLMKRDIKFVA
;
A
#
# COMPACT_ATOMS: atom_id res chain seq x y z
N MET A 1 -4.32 -1.16 -2.47
CA MET A 1 -4.85 -1.97 -1.35
C MET A 1 -5.52 -3.27 -1.81
N HIS A 2 -6.57 -3.22 -2.65
CA HIS A 2 -7.32 -4.42 -3.07
C HIS A 2 -6.42 -5.58 -3.55
N PHE A 3 -5.45 -5.30 -4.42
CA PHE A 3 -4.50 -6.30 -4.91
C PHE A 3 -3.68 -6.98 -3.80
N GLY A 4 -3.18 -6.22 -2.83
CA GLY A 4 -2.46 -6.78 -1.68
C GLY A 4 -3.33 -7.67 -0.79
N LEU A 5 -4.60 -7.27 -0.61
CA LEU A 5 -5.57 -8.03 0.17
C LEU A 5 -5.98 -9.34 -0.53
N SER A 6 -6.29 -9.25 -1.83
CA SER A 6 -6.76 -10.39 -2.63
C SER A 6 -5.70 -11.48 -2.79
N LEU A 7 -4.41 -11.14 -2.75
CA LEU A 7 -3.32 -12.11 -2.76
C LEU A 7 -3.43 -13.17 -1.65
N HIS A 8 -4.02 -12.84 -0.49
CA HIS A 8 -4.19 -13.79 0.60
C HIS A 8 -5.63 -14.24 0.80
N THR A 9 -6.62 -13.39 0.50
CA THR A 9 -8.02 -13.75 0.74
C THR A 9 -8.57 -14.66 -0.36
N LYS A 10 -8.13 -14.48 -1.61
CA LYS A 10 -8.69 -15.22 -2.76
C LYS A 10 -8.58 -16.73 -2.62
N GLU A 11 -7.43 -17.22 -2.16
CA GLU A 11 -7.16 -18.65 -1.97
C GLU A 11 -8.01 -19.27 -0.86
N CYS A 12 -8.32 -18.50 0.19
CA CYS A 12 -9.17 -18.95 1.27
C CYS A 12 -10.66 -18.84 0.93
N THR A 13 -11.07 -17.87 0.11
CA THR A 13 -12.46 -17.75 -0.35
C THR A 13 -12.81 -18.79 -1.42
N GLU A 14 -11.83 -19.18 -2.24
CA GLU A 14 -11.98 -20.19 -3.30
C GLU A 14 -11.63 -21.61 -2.81
N ASN A 15 -11.34 -21.79 -1.53
CA ASN A 15 -10.95 -23.07 -0.92
C ASN A 15 -9.72 -23.75 -1.58
N THR A 16 -8.86 -22.99 -2.25
CA THR A 16 -7.62 -23.50 -2.87
C THR A 16 -6.41 -23.43 -1.94
N SER A 17 -6.56 -22.84 -0.74
CA SER A 17 -5.46 -22.70 0.21
C SER A 17 -4.90 -24.03 0.70
N GLU A 18 -5.73 -25.06 0.88
CA GLU A 18 -5.27 -26.38 1.33
C GLU A 18 -4.33 -27.02 0.32
N TYR A 19 -4.70 -26.97 -0.96
CA TYR A 19 -3.86 -27.46 -2.06
C TYR A 19 -2.53 -26.69 -2.17
N LEU A 20 -2.53 -25.40 -1.90
CA LEU A 20 -1.29 -24.61 -1.94
C LEU A 20 -0.30 -25.04 -0.86
N PHE A 21 -0.78 -25.37 0.35
CA PHE A 21 0.06 -25.72 1.48
C PHE A 21 0.44 -27.20 1.57
N THR A 22 -0.15 -28.08 0.74
CA THR A 22 0.29 -29.47 0.59
C THR A 22 1.45 -29.63 -0.38
N LYS A 23 1.73 -28.63 -1.23
CA LYS A 23 2.90 -28.64 -2.12
C LYS A 23 4.22 -28.61 -1.32
N PRO A 24 5.30 -29.20 -1.83
CA PRO A 24 6.63 -29.18 -1.20
C PRO A 24 7.31 -27.80 -1.31
N CYS A 25 6.55 -26.73 -1.10
CA CYS A 25 7.01 -25.35 -1.11
C CYS A 25 6.89 -24.79 0.32
N GLY A 26 7.99 -24.28 0.88
CA GLY A 26 7.98 -23.71 2.23
C GLY A 26 7.10 -22.45 2.32
N ARG A 27 6.43 -22.25 3.46
CA ARG A 27 5.58 -21.06 3.74
C ARG A 27 6.29 -19.73 3.47
N ARG A 28 7.59 -19.66 3.78
CA ARG A 28 8.43 -18.46 3.52
C ARG A 28 8.58 -18.16 2.04
N MET A 29 8.67 -19.20 1.20
CA MET A 29 8.78 -19.05 -0.25
C MET A 29 7.46 -18.53 -0.84
N ILE A 30 6.32 -19.06 -0.38
CA ILE A 30 4.98 -18.59 -0.76
C ILE A 30 4.82 -17.11 -0.40
N TYR A 31 5.19 -16.73 0.83
CA TYR A 31 5.14 -15.33 1.26
C TYR A 31 6.00 -14.42 0.38
N ARG A 32 7.27 -14.78 0.16
CA ARG A 32 8.20 -13.99 -0.67
C ARG A 32 7.67 -13.80 -2.08
N GLY A 33 7.11 -14.85 -2.69
CA GLY A 33 6.50 -14.77 -4.01
C GLY A 33 5.31 -13.80 -4.05
N LYS A 34 4.43 -13.84 -3.04
CA LYS A 34 3.30 -12.90 -2.94
C LYS A 34 3.76 -11.46 -2.73
N THR A 35 4.75 -11.23 -1.86
CA THR A 35 5.31 -9.90 -1.64
C THR A 35 6.00 -9.35 -2.90
N GLN A 36 6.75 -10.19 -3.62
CA GLN A 36 7.34 -9.80 -4.92
C GLN A 36 6.27 -9.50 -5.97
N CYS A 37 5.18 -10.27 -6.01
CA CYS A 37 4.04 -10.00 -6.88
C CYS A 37 3.39 -8.64 -6.56
N LEU A 38 3.20 -8.32 -5.27
CA LEU A 38 2.74 -7.01 -4.85
C LEU A 38 3.68 -5.91 -5.35
N LEU A 39 4.98 -6.03 -5.08
CA LEU A 39 5.98 -5.05 -5.49
C LEU A 39 5.98 -4.83 -7.01
N GLY A 40 5.92 -5.92 -7.79
CA GLY A 40 5.80 -5.85 -9.25
C GLY A 40 4.53 -5.11 -9.68
N GLY A 41 3.38 -5.41 -9.07
CA GLY A 41 2.13 -4.70 -9.35
C GLY A 41 2.20 -3.20 -9.03
N VAL A 42 2.83 -2.83 -7.91
CA VAL A 42 3.03 -1.43 -7.52
C VAL A 42 3.98 -0.72 -8.50
N CYS A 43 5.05 -1.37 -8.96
CA CYS A 43 5.95 -0.84 -10.00
C CYS A 43 5.25 -0.63 -11.33
N VAL A 44 4.41 -1.57 -11.77
CA VAL A 44 3.65 -1.43 -13.02
C VAL A 44 2.69 -0.25 -12.95
N VAL A 45 1.89 -0.15 -11.88
CA VAL A 45 0.92 0.94 -11.73
C VAL A 45 1.62 2.29 -11.55
N GLY A 46 2.67 2.35 -10.73
CA GLY A 46 3.45 3.57 -10.52
C GLY A 46 4.18 4.03 -11.77
N GLY A 47 4.77 3.11 -12.53
CA GLY A 47 5.41 3.41 -13.80
C GLY A 47 4.42 3.91 -14.84
N ALA A 48 3.26 3.26 -14.97
CA ALA A 48 2.20 3.70 -15.86
C ALA A 48 1.70 5.11 -15.48
N TYR A 49 1.49 5.37 -14.19
CA TYR A 49 1.11 6.70 -13.69
C TYR A 49 2.16 7.77 -14.00
N LEU A 50 3.44 7.46 -13.79
CA LEU A 50 4.54 8.38 -14.06
C LEU A 50 4.63 8.73 -15.55
N VAL A 51 4.57 7.72 -16.43
CA VAL A 51 4.61 7.94 -17.89
C VAL A 51 3.39 8.75 -18.35
N ALA A 52 2.18 8.38 -17.91
CA ALA A 52 0.97 9.10 -18.27
C ALA A 52 1.01 10.56 -17.79
N SER A 53 1.48 10.80 -16.57
CA SER A 53 1.60 12.15 -16.00
C SER A 53 2.70 12.99 -16.68
N LEU A 54 3.79 12.36 -17.13
CA LEU A 54 4.83 13.05 -17.91
C LEU A 54 4.28 13.49 -19.27
N VAL A 55 3.60 12.59 -19.99
CA VAL A 55 3.03 12.89 -21.31
C VAL A 55 2.02 14.03 -21.22
N THR A 56 1.15 14.02 -20.23
CA THR A 56 0.16 15.10 -20.06
C THR A 56 0.82 16.44 -19.73
N MET A 57 1.80 16.47 -18.83
CA MET A 57 2.50 17.71 -18.49
C MET A 57 3.26 18.30 -19.69
N LEU A 58 3.90 17.44 -20.49
CA LEU A 58 4.60 17.86 -21.72
C LEU A 58 3.65 18.42 -22.78
N LEU A 59 2.45 17.85 -22.92
CA LEU A 59 1.46 18.27 -23.91
C LEU A 59 0.74 19.57 -23.53
N PHE A 60 0.34 19.73 -22.26
CA PHE A 60 -0.56 20.80 -21.86
C PHE A 60 0.12 21.99 -21.16
N LYS A 61 1.32 21.81 -20.58
CA LYS A 61 1.98 22.90 -19.84
C LYS A 61 3.52 22.81 -19.94
N PRO A 62 4.12 23.29 -21.04
CA PRO A 62 5.57 23.38 -21.15
C PRO A 62 6.13 24.37 -20.11
N GLY A 63 7.23 24.01 -19.44
CA GLY A 63 7.94 24.87 -18.47
C GLY A 63 7.78 24.50 -16.98
N PHE A 64 7.37 23.27 -16.65
CA PHE A 64 7.31 22.81 -15.24
C PHE A 64 8.68 22.34 -14.71
N SER A 65 8.87 22.40 -13.40
CA SER A 65 10.08 21.89 -12.74
C SER A 65 10.05 20.36 -12.67
N LEU A 66 10.98 19.71 -13.37
CA LEU A 66 11.09 18.24 -13.38
C LEU A 66 11.28 17.66 -11.97
N GLY A 67 12.04 18.35 -11.11
CA GLY A 67 12.29 17.90 -9.73
C GLY A 67 11.02 17.77 -8.89
N GLU A 68 10.18 18.79 -8.88
CA GLU A 68 8.92 18.78 -8.11
C GLU A 68 7.92 17.78 -8.70
N PHE A 69 7.89 17.66 -10.03
CA PHE A 69 7.11 16.64 -10.71
C PHE A 69 7.51 15.23 -10.26
N PHE A 70 8.81 14.90 -10.26
CA PHE A 70 9.28 13.59 -9.82
C PHE A 70 8.98 13.34 -8.34
N LEU A 71 9.12 14.34 -7.47
CA LEU A 71 8.71 14.20 -6.07
C LEU A 71 7.23 13.87 -5.93
N LEU A 72 6.35 14.55 -6.66
CA LEU A 72 4.91 14.26 -6.62
C LEU A 72 4.59 12.87 -7.21
N ALA A 73 5.26 12.50 -8.30
CA ALA A 73 5.07 11.20 -8.93
C ALA A 73 5.52 10.03 -8.03
N ILE A 74 6.66 10.19 -7.36
CA ILE A 74 7.18 9.20 -6.40
C ILE A 74 6.29 9.11 -5.16
N SER A 75 5.69 10.22 -4.70
CA SER A 75 4.72 10.19 -3.60
C SER A 75 3.54 9.25 -3.89
N PHE A 76 3.02 9.26 -5.11
CA PHE A 76 1.95 8.34 -5.51
C PHE A 76 2.40 6.87 -5.43
N PHE A 77 3.62 6.58 -5.87
CA PHE A 77 4.24 5.26 -5.75
C PHE A 77 4.40 4.83 -4.28
N LEU A 78 4.84 5.73 -3.40
CA LEU A 78 4.99 5.46 -1.96
C LEU A 78 3.65 5.21 -1.27
N VAL A 79 2.62 6.00 -1.58
CA VAL A 79 1.26 5.81 -1.03
C VAL A 79 0.69 4.48 -1.51
N THR A 80 0.83 4.13 -2.79
CA THR A 80 0.36 2.84 -3.32
C THR A 80 1.08 1.64 -2.68
N LEU A 81 2.39 1.76 -2.42
CA LEU A 81 3.15 0.75 -1.69
C LEU A 81 2.64 0.56 -0.25
N PHE A 82 2.37 1.65 0.48
CA PHE A 82 1.84 1.60 1.84
C PHE A 82 0.52 0.85 1.91
N PHE A 83 -0.44 1.23 1.06
CA PHE A 83 -1.72 0.55 0.96
C PHE A 83 -1.59 -0.90 0.48
N GLY A 84 -0.57 -1.21 -0.32
CA GLY A 84 -0.22 -2.57 -0.69
C GLY A 84 0.21 -3.41 0.51
N ALA A 85 1.15 -2.90 1.31
CA ALA A 85 1.66 -3.55 2.50
C ALA A 85 0.59 -3.74 3.59
N LEU A 86 -0.24 -2.71 3.82
CA LEU A 86 -1.38 -2.78 4.71
C LEU A 86 -2.41 -3.82 4.21
N GLY A 87 -2.64 -3.88 2.90
CA GLY A 87 -3.47 -4.90 2.27
C GLY A 87 -2.95 -6.32 2.53
N LEU A 88 -1.64 -6.56 2.37
CA LEU A 88 -1.01 -7.85 2.67
C LEU A 88 -1.20 -8.25 4.14
N LEU A 89 -0.97 -7.31 5.06
CA LEU A 89 -1.17 -7.53 6.49
C LEU A 89 -2.61 -7.94 6.81
N LEU A 90 -3.58 -7.14 6.37
CA LEU A 90 -4.99 -7.42 6.63
C LEU A 90 -5.46 -8.73 5.99
N GLY A 91 -4.96 -9.05 4.80
CA GLY A 91 -5.27 -10.31 4.11
C GLY A 91 -4.68 -11.51 4.84
N SER A 92 -3.52 -11.33 5.47
CA SER A 92 -2.88 -12.36 6.31
C SER A 92 -3.65 -12.56 7.62
N CYS A 93 -4.12 -11.48 8.26
CA CYS A 93 -4.86 -11.51 9.52
C CYS A 93 -6.31 -12.00 9.37
N LYS A 94 -7.03 -11.58 8.32
CA LYS A 94 -8.41 -11.99 8.03
C LYS A 94 -8.51 -12.62 6.65
N PRO A 95 -8.03 -13.86 6.48
CA PRO A 95 -8.00 -14.51 5.17
C PRO A 95 -9.38 -14.87 4.62
N ASN A 96 -10.38 -15.09 5.48
CA ASN A 96 -11.75 -15.44 5.06
C ASN A 96 -12.62 -14.23 4.67
N ASN A 97 -12.01 -13.15 4.17
CA ASN A 97 -12.76 -11.97 3.78
C ASN A 97 -13.40 -12.18 2.39
N ARG A 98 -14.71 -12.39 2.35
CA ARG A 98 -15.46 -12.59 1.10
C ARG A 98 -15.62 -11.34 0.24
N SER A 99 -15.43 -10.15 0.81
CA SER A 99 -15.58 -8.86 0.11
C SER A 99 -14.30 -8.01 0.22
N PRO A 100 -13.17 -8.46 -0.35
CA PRO A 100 -11.89 -7.75 -0.24
C PRO A 100 -11.96 -6.35 -0.85
N LEU A 101 -12.73 -6.15 -1.91
CA LEU A 101 -12.92 -4.85 -2.55
C LEU A 101 -13.59 -3.83 -1.60
N LEU A 102 -14.66 -4.23 -0.92
CA LEU A 102 -15.38 -3.37 0.02
C LEU A 102 -14.49 -2.96 1.20
N THR A 103 -13.75 -3.92 1.77
CA THR A 103 -12.83 -3.64 2.88
C THR A 103 -11.71 -2.70 2.46
N ALA A 104 -11.13 -2.90 1.28
CA ALA A 104 -10.11 -2.00 0.75
C ALA A 104 -10.66 -0.59 0.50
N GLY A 105 -11.85 -0.49 -0.09
CA GLY A 105 -12.51 0.80 -0.36
C GLY A 105 -12.83 1.57 0.92
N LEU A 106 -13.42 0.90 1.92
CA LEU A 106 -13.76 1.52 3.20
C LEU A 106 -12.53 2.06 3.94
N ILE A 107 -11.42 1.31 3.94
CA ILE A 107 -10.19 1.73 4.63
C ILE A 107 -9.57 2.93 3.93
N VAL A 108 -9.42 2.89 2.60
CA VAL A 108 -8.90 4.04 1.84
C VAL A 108 -9.80 5.27 2.02
N PHE A 109 -11.12 5.08 2.03
CA PHE A 109 -12.08 6.16 2.26
C PHE A 109 -11.97 6.75 3.66
N LEU A 110 -11.91 5.91 4.70
CA LEU A 110 -11.72 6.36 6.08
C LEU A 110 -10.44 7.17 6.25
N GLU A 111 -9.37 6.71 5.62
CA GLU A 111 -8.07 7.36 5.66
C GLU A 111 -8.07 8.73 4.96
N TYR A 112 -8.79 8.84 3.83
CA TYR A 112 -9.07 10.12 3.20
C TYR A 112 -9.84 11.06 4.14
N CYS A 113 -10.89 10.58 4.83
CA CYS A 113 -11.64 11.35 5.81
C CYS A 113 -10.74 11.84 6.98
N ILE A 114 -9.85 10.99 7.48
CA ILE A 114 -8.89 11.35 8.53
C ILE A 114 -7.95 12.47 8.05
N THR A 115 -7.45 12.40 6.82
CA THR A 115 -6.63 13.48 6.24
C THR A 115 -7.40 14.78 6.07
N ALA A 116 -8.64 14.71 5.57
CA ALA A 116 -9.49 15.89 5.43
C ALA A 116 -9.76 16.56 6.79
N PHE A 117 -10.03 15.75 7.82
CA PHE A 117 -10.23 16.23 9.18
C PHE A 117 -8.95 16.84 9.77
N SER A 118 -7.81 16.18 9.62
CA SER A 118 -6.51 16.69 10.07
C SER A 118 -6.19 18.06 9.47
N ARG A 119 -6.48 18.25 8.18
CA ARG A 119 -6.29 19.54 7.49
C ARG A 119 -7.24 20.62 8.01
N THR A 120 -8.48 20.28 8.34
CA THR A 120 -9.47 21.23 8.86
C THR A 120 -9.13 21.69 10.27
N VAL A 121 -8.75 20.76 11.15
CA VAL A 121 -8.40 21.05 12.56
C VAL A 121 -6.97 21.59 12.69
N SER A 122 -6.16 21.52 11.64
CA SER A 122 -4.73 21.90 11.62
C SER A 122 -3.91 21.21 12.73
N ASN A 123 -4.35 20.03 13.19
CA ASN A 123 -3.64 19.25 14.20
C ASN A 123 -2.69 18.26 13.52
N ARG A 124 -1.38 18.49 13.69
CA ARG A 124 -0.30 17.68 13.11
C ARG A 124 -0.30 16.23 13.58
N MET A 125 -0.79 15.95 14.80
CA MET A 125 -0.82 14.59 15.36
C MET A 125 -1.75 13.65 14.59
N ILE A 126 -2.91 14.16 14.16
CA ILE A 126 -3.89 13.38 13.37
C ILE A 126 -3.31 13.06 11.98
N GLY A 127 -2.43 13.93 11.47
CA GLY A 127 -1.72 13.73 10.21
C GLY A 127 -0.82 12.51 10.21
N PHE A 128 -0.31 12.06 11.37
CA PHE A 128 0.54 10.86 11.45
C PHE A 128 -0.20 9.54 11.24
N LEU A 129 -1.53 9.55 11.24
CA LEU A 129 -2.35 8.35 11.09
C LEU A 129 -2.62 7.97 9.63
N SER A 130 -2.42 8.90 8.69
CA SER A 130 -2.75 8.72 7.28
C SER A 130 -1.55 8.99 6.36
N PRO A 131 -1.12 8.04 5.52
CA PRO A 131 -0.09 8.27 4.50
C PRO A 131 -0.47 9.35 3.48
N PHE A 132 -1.75 9.70 3.30
CA PHE A 132 -2.12 10.85 2.45
C PHE A 132 -1.65 12.18 3.04
N SER A 133 -1.50 12.28 4.36
CA SER A 133 -0.98 13.47 5.02
C SER A 133 0.55 13.55 4.96
N PHE A 134 1.26 12.42 4.83
CA PHE A 134 2.72 12.38 4.78
C PHE A 134 3.29 13.08 3.53
N PHE A 135 2.55 12.99 2.41
CA PHE A 135 2.98 13.52 1.12
C PHE A 135 2.10 14.69 0.69
N ASN A 136 2.11 15.78 1.46
CA ASN A 136 1.31 16.96 1.14
C ASN A 136 1.92 17.77 -0.02
N PRO A 137 1.20 17.99 -1.14
CA PRO A 137 1.71 18.76 -2.27
C PRO A 137 2.16 20.19 -1.91
N SER A 138 1.47 20.85 -0.96
CA SER A 138 1.81 22.21 -0.56
C SER A 138 3.18 22.30 0.13
N GLU A 139 3.46 21.33 1.00
CA GLU A 139 4.73 21.28 1.73
C GLU A 139 5.87 20.81 0.84
N ILE A 140 5.61 19.84 -0.06
CA ILE A 140 6.58 19.42 -1.07
C ILE A 140 7.00 20.58 -1.98
N HIS A 141 6.06 21.44 -2.39
CA HIS A 141 6.40 22.60 -3.21
C HIS A 141 7.25 23.64 -2.45
N LYS A 142 6.99 23.86 -1.16
CA LYS A 142 7.74 24.81 -0.32
C LYS A 142 9.16 24.31 -0.01
N LEU A 143 9.28 23.06 0.44
CA LEU A 143 10.54 22.48 0.91
C LEU A 143 11.39 21.90 -0.23
N ARG A 144 10.79 21.63 -1.40
CA ARG A 144 11.36 20.87 -2.53
C ARG A 144 11.90 19.48 -2.15
N PHE A 145 11.55 19.02 -0.96
CA PHE A 145 11.94 17.75 -0.33
C PHE A 145 10.77 17.21 0.49
N TYR A 146 10.83 15.91 0.82
CA TYR A 146 9.92 15.32 1.79
C TYR A 146 10.31 15.72 3.22
N GLU A 147 9.31 15.91 4.06
CA GLU A 147 9.53 16.09 5.49
C GLU A 147 10.11 14.81 6.11
N TRP A 148 11.25 14.93 6.78
CA TRP A 148 11.98 13.79 7.35
C TRP A 148 11.18 13.03 8.40
N ASP A 149 10.42 13.74 9.25
CA ASP A 149 9.61 13.13 10.31
C ASP A 149 8.56 12.17 9.72
N TYR A 150 7.86 12.61 8.67
CA TYR A 150 6.87 11.78 7.97
C TYR A 150 7.54 10.63 7.19
N LEU A 151 8.70 10.86 6.59
CA LEU A 151 9.42 9.83 5.84
C LEU A 151 9.91 8.68 6.74
N ILE A 152 10.49 9.01 7.90
CA ILE A 152 10.95 8.01 8.87
C ILE A 152 9.77 7.21 9.40
N TRP A 153 8.67 7.88 9.76
CA TRP A 153 7.46 7.23 10.24
C TRP A 153 6.82 6.32 9.19
N TYR A 154 6.80 6.76 7.93
CA TYR A 154 6.37 5.96 6.79
C TYR A 154 7.18 4.67 6.66
N ILE A 155 8.52 4.76 6.65
CA ILE A 155 9.41 3.60 6.51
C ILE A 155 9.16 2.61 7.65
N PHE A 156 9.04 3.13 8.89
CA PHE A 156 8.73 2.33 10.06
C PHE A 156 7.41 1.57 9.91
N LEU A 157 6.33 2.24 9.50
CA LEU A 157 5.01 1.61 9.32
C LEU A 157 5.01 0.55 8.21
N VAL A 158 5.60 0.84 7.06
CA VAL A 158 5.68 -0.13 5.95
C VAL A 158 6.47 -1.37 6.38
N ALA A 159 7.63 -1.18 7.03
CA ALA A 159 8.43 -2.28 7.56
C ALA A 159 7.63 -3.09 8.59
N ALA A 160 6.94 -2.42 9.52
CA ALA A 160 6.11 -3.08 10.53
C ALA A 160 5.00 -3.92 9.89
N PHE A 161 4.31 -3.41 8.87
CA PHE A 161 3.26 -4.16 8.17
C PHE A 161 3.79 -5.40 7.46
N LEU A 162 4.94 -5.31 6.80
CA LEU A 162 5.57 -6.46 6.15
C LEU A 162 6.04 -7.50 7.17
N ILE A 163 6.71 -7.09 8.24
CA ILE A 163 7.19 -7.98 9.30
C ILE A 163 6.02 -8.68 9.99
N LEU A 164 4.97 -7.93 10.35
CA LEU A 164 3.81 -8.46 11.03
C LEU A 164 3.01 -9.41 10.11
N SER A 165 2.86 -9.06 8.83
CA SER A 165 2.23 -9.94 7.83
C SER A 165 2.99 -11.26 7.71
N HIS A 166 4.32 -11.22 7.65
CA HIS A 166 5.17 -12.41 7.63
C HIS A 166 5.00 -13.25 8.91
N ALA A 167 5.05 -12.62 10.08
CA ALA A 167 4.93 -13.30 11.37
C ALA A 167 3.57 -13.99 11.54
N VAL A 168 2.48 -13.32 11.15
CA VAL A 168 1.13 -13.87 11.18
C VAL A 168 1.03 -15.09 10.27
N LEU A 169 1.56 -15.02 9.04
CA LEU A 169 1.50 -16.14 8.12
C LEU A 169 2.32 -17.36 8.59
N MET A 170 3.46 -17.15 9.23
CA MET A 170 4.27 -18.25 9.76
C MET A 170 3.56 -18.99 10.89
N LYS A 171 2.91 -18.25 11.80
CA LYS A 171 2.19 -18.80 12.95
C LYS A 171 0.78 -19.30 12.63
N ARG A 172 0.30 -19.11 11.41
CA ARG A 172 -1.08 -19.44 11.03
C ARG A 172 -1.27 -20.95 10.91
N ASP A 173 -2.25 -21.46 11.64
CA ASP A 173 -2.76 -22.81 11.44
C ASP A 173 -3.74 -22.82 10.27
N ILE A 174 -3.57 -23.78 9.37
CA ILE A 174 -4.45 -23.96 8.22
C ILE A 174 -5.55 -24.90 8.72
N LYS A 175 -6.74 -24.34 8.92
CA LYS A 175 -7.92 -25.14 9.24
C LYS A 175 -8.33 -25.88 7.97
N PHE A 176 -8.21 -27.19 7.99
CA PHE A 176 -8.80 -28.04 6.95
C PHE A 176 -10.32 -28.00 7.12
N VAL A 177 -11.04 -27.61 6.07
CA VAL A 177 -12.49 -27.78 6.02
C VAL A 177 -12.72 -29.23 5.62
N ALA A 178 -13.06 -30.06 6.62
CA ALA A 178 -13.51 -31.43 6.40
C ALA A 178 -14.87 -31.47 5.71
#